data_AF-A0A9X5UFE3-F1
#
_entry.id   AF-A0A9X5UFE3-F1
#
_cell.length_a   1.000
_cell.length_b   1.000
_cell.length_c   1.000
_cell.angle_alpha   90.00
_cell.angle_beta   90.00
_cell.angle_gamma   90.00
#
_symmetry.space_group_name_H-M   'P 1'
#
loop_
_entity.id
_entity.type
_entity.pdbx_description
1 polymer ?
#
loop_
_entity_poly.entity_id
_entity_poly.type
_entity_poly.pdbx_seq_one_letter_code
_entity_poly.pdbx_strand_id
1 'polypeptide(L)'
;METHSIGGQARRSRHSWTVAAGALGLGAVVLLAACSDSSDSPAAAATPSASASANNTQAACAAALASDWSNVPGIDPDGPPASAAELAAWATPLQTQITALRAGVPADLTSKVDVLATVVQGAKEGKPVSTEDASLSAALTAVNGWAHDSCGYTTLDVTNSAGTALDGVPATLPAGPVAMKFANTGTDPAKAGFILLLGKVRDGQTATAADVQARKANLEDIADIVAVAQPTGSDPAYGLATLSPGRYIVSTPVGPPPEFASILASGFEVS
;
A
#
# COMPACT_ATOMS: atom_id res chain seq x y z
N MET A 1 35.39 32.23 -37.02
CA MET A 1 34.77 31.44 -38.09
C MET A 1 34.98 29.99 -37.69
N GLU A 2 33.97 29.39 -37.06
CA GLU A 2 33.63 27.95 -37.09
C GLU A 2 32.51 27.74 -36.07
N THR A 3 31.36 27.40 -36.60
CA THR A 3 30.09 27.15 -35.92
C THR A 3 29.87 25.66 -35.86
N HIS A 4 29.68 25.10 -34.67
CA HIS A 4 29.10 23.76 -34.54
C HIS A 4 27.86 23.79 -33.65
N SER A 5 26.74 23.80 -34.37
CA SER A 5 25.40 23.41 -33.95
C SER A 5 25.37 21.90 -33.73
N ILE A 6 24.79 21.45 -32.61
CA ILE A 6 24.30 20.08 -32.47
C ILE A 6 22.87 20.18 -31.94
N GLY A 7 21.94 20.12 -32.89
CA GLY A 7 20.52 19.95 -32.63
C GLY A 7 20.19 18.47 -32.39
N GLY A 8 19.43 18.25 -31.32
CA GLY A 8 18.20 17.45 -31.29
C GLY A 8 18.24 15.99 -31.74
N GLN A 9 18.03 15.07 -30.78
CA GLN A 9 17.01 14.03 -30.89
C GLN A 9 16.40 13.75 -29.52
N ALA A 10 15.31 14.47 -29.20
CA ALA A 10 14.41 14.07 -28.13
C ALA A 10 13.59 12.87 -28.61
N ARG A 11 14.05 11.65 -28.26
CA ARG A 11 13.23 10.44 -28.42
C ARG A 11 12.11 10.49 -27.38
N ARG A 12 10.91 10.87 -27.83
CA ARG A 12 9.66 10.62 -27.11
C ARG A 12 9.43 9.11 -27.05
N SER A 13 9.81 8.46 -25.95
CA SER A 13 9.35 7.10 -25.65
C SER A 13 7.89 7.19 -25.21
N ARG A 14 7.00 6.74 -26.10
CA ARG A 14 5.60 6.48 -25.76
C ARG A 14 5.60 5.27 -24.83
N HIS A 15 5.29 5.48 -23.55
CA HIS A 15 5.13 4.41 -22.57
C HIS A 15 3.76 3.76 -22.80
N SER A 16 3.77 2.60 -23.46
CA SER A 16 2.59 1.74 -23.61
C SER A 16 2.69 0.62 -22.59
N TRP A 17 1.94 0.75 -21.50
CA TRP A 17 1.78 -0.30 -20.49
C TRP A 17 0.94 -1.43 -21.11
N THR A 18 1.53 -2.60 -21.27
CA THR A 18 0.81 -3.81 -21.71
C THR A 18 1.01 -4.87 -20.64
N VAL A 19 -0.04 -5.12 -19.84
CA VAL A 19 -0.09 -6.23 -18.89
C VAL A 19 -1.20 -7.19 -19.35
N ALA A 20 -0.86 -8.47 -19.41
CA ALA A 20 -1.74 -9.54 -19.88
C ALA A 20 -2.73 -9.94 -18.78
N ALA A 21 -4.03 -9.73 -19.03
CA ALA A 21 -5.11 -10.15 -18.14
C ALA A 21 -5.38 -11.66 -18.27
N GLY A 22 -5.14 -12.42 -17.21
CA GLY A 22 -5.56 -13.81 -17.08
C GLY A 22 -7.04 -13.92 -16.69
N ALA A 23 -7.82 -14.62 -17.51
CA ALA A 23 -9.25 -14.84 -17.32
C ALA A 23 -9.54 -15.80 -16.14
N LEU A 24 -10.39 -15.37 -15.20
CA LEU A 24 -10.93 -16.23 -14.14
C LEU A 24 -12.09 -17.09 -14.67
N GLY A 25 -11.88 -18.40 -14.70
CA GLY A 25 -12.89 -19.41 -15.03
C GLY A 25 -13.79 -19.72 -13.82
N LEU A 26 -15.10 -19.65 -14.04
CA LEU A 26 -16.14 -20.08 -13.11
C LEU A 26 -16.17 -21.61 -12.99
N GLY A 27 -15.91 -22.13 -11.79
CA GLY A 27 -16.10 -23.54 -11.43
C GLY A 27 -17.14 -23.68 -10.33
N ALA A 28 -18.34 -24.14 -10.70
CA ALA A 28 -19.38 -24.62 -9.79
C ALA A 28 -19.12 -26.09 -9.39
N VAL A 29 -19.92 -26.61 -8.42
CA VAL A 29 -20.15 -28.02 -7.97
C VAL A 29 -19.64 -28.24 -6.53
N VAL A 30 -20.32 -28.90 -5.57
CA VAL A 30 -21.67 -29.49 -5.41
C VAL A 30 -21.94 -29.61 -3.89
N LEU A 31 -23.20 -29.42 -3.49
CA LEU A 31 -23.74 -29.72 -2.15
C LEU A 31 -23.82 -31.23 -1.90
N LEU A 32 -23.26 -31.72 -0.79
CA LEU A 32 -23.67 -32.98 -0.18
C LEU A 32 -23.91 -32.77 1.33
N ALA A 33 -25.14 -33.08 1.74
CA ALA A 33 -25.56 -33.22 3.12
C ALA A 33 -25.16 -34.61 3.63
N ALA A 34 -24.61 -34.66 4.84
CA ALA A 34 -24.56 -35.88 5.64
C ALA A 34 -24.73 -35.50 7.12
N CYS A 35 -25.93 -35.80 7.65
CA CYS A 35 -26.18 -35.93 9.08
C CYS A 35 -25.52 -37.21 9.57
N SER A 36 -24.82 -37.18 10.71
CA SER A 36 -24.88 -38.27 11.70
C SER A 36 -24.24 -37.89 13.03
N ASP A 37 -25.04 -38.19 14.05
CA ASP A 37 -24.74 -38.59 15.42
C ASP A 37 -24.16 -37.63 16.46
N SER A 38 -24.98 -37.49 17.50
CA SER A 38 -24.74 -36.90 18.79
C SER A 38 -23.69 -37.69 19.57
N SER A 39 -22.70 -36.99 20.11
CA SER A 39 -21.91 -37.47 21.24
C SER A 39 -21.57 -36.25 22.10
N ASP A 40 -22.28 -36.12 23.22
CA ASP A 40 -22.01 -35.18 24.29
C ASP A 40 -20.56 -35.33 24.76
N SER A 41 -19.70 -34.42 24.29
CA SER A 41 -18.39 -34.17 24.87
C SER A 41 -18.51 -32.92 25.74
N PRO A 42 -18.00 -32.95 26.98
CA PRO A 42 -18.09 -31.79 27.86
C PRO A 42 -17.38 -30.61 27.20
N ALA A 43 -18.09 -29.48 27.10
CA ALA A 43 -17.56 -28.23 26.59
C ALA A 43 -16.26 -27.90 27.32
N ALA A 44 -15.14 -28.03 26.62
CA ALA A 44 -13.87 -27.50 27.09
C ALA A 44 -14.06 -26.00 27.32
N ALA A 45 -13.89 -25.56 28.55
CA ALA A 45 -13.86 -24.15 28.88
C ALA A 45 -12.84 -23.49 27.94
N ALA A 46 -13.30 -22.59 27.08
CA ALA A 46 -12.43 -21.84 26.19
C ALA A 46 -11.40 -21.13 27.06
N THR A 47 -10.13 -21.55 26.94
CA THR A 47 -9.01 -20.86 27.54
C THR A 47 -9.10 -19.40 27.07
N PRO A 48 -9.11 -18.40 27.97
CA PRO A 48 -9.15 -17.02 27.54
C PRO A 48 -7.96 -16.80 26.60
N SER A 49 -8.25 -16.44 25.34
CA SER A 49 -7.23 -16.02 24.41
C SER A 49 -6.45 -14.90 25.09
N ALA A 50 -5.17 -15.14 25.38
CA ALA A 50 -4.33 -14.15 26.01
C ALA A 50 -4.31 -12.92 25.10
N SER A 51 -4.99 -11.86 25.54
CA SER A 51 -4.94 -10.56 24.90
C SER A 51 -3.50 -10.06 24.97
N ALA A 52 -3.00 -9.51 23.86
CA ALA A 52 -1.68 -8.89 23.83
C ALA A 52 -1.58 -7.83 24.94
N SER A 53 -0.43 -7.77 25.63
CA SER A 53 -0.20 -6.72 26.61
C SER A 53 -0.10 -5.35 25.91
N ALA A 54 -0.46 -4.27 26.59
CA ALA A 54 -0.39 -2.91 26.02
C ALA A 54 1.02 -2.56 25.50
N ASN A 55 2.07 -3.03 26.18
CA ASN A 55 3.46 -2.85 25.74
C ASN A 55 3.75 -3.62 24.44
N ASN A 56 3.21 -4.82 24.28
CA ASN A 56 3.36 -5.59 23.05
C ASN A 56 2.61 -4.93 21.90
N THR A 57 1.41 -4.40 22.15
CA THR A 57 0.64 -3.66 21.15
C THR A 57 1.39 -2.42 20.67
N GLN A 58 1.98 -1.64 21.58
CA GLN A 58 2.78 -0.48 21.19
C GLN A 58 4.03 -0.86 20.37
N ALA A 59 4.70 -1.96 20.73
CA ALA A 59 5.82 -2.49 19.95
C ALA A 59 5.38 -2.99 18.56
N ALA A 60 4.23 -3.65 18.46
CA ALA A 60 3.65 -4.07 17.19
C ALA A 60 3.26 -2.89 16.31
N CYS A 61 2.72 -1.81 16.89
CA CYS A 61 2.45 -0.56 16.18
C CYS A 61 3.73 0.03 15.57
N ALA A 62 4.78 0.21 16.38
CA ALA A 62 6.06 0.70 15.88
C ALA A 62 6.66 -0.21 14.79
N ALA A 63 6.49 -1.52 14.93
CA ALA A 63 6.92 -2.50 13.93
C ALA A 63 6.10 -2.43 12.64
N ALA A 64 4.78 -2.20 12.70
CA ALA A 64 3.93 -1.98 11.53
C ALA A 64 4.44 -0.78 10.72
N LEU A 65 4.66 0.34 11.42
CA LEU A 65 5.16 1.58 10.83
C LEU A 65 6.55 1.44 10.22
N ALA A 66 7.43 0.68 10.87
CA ALA A 66 8.80 0.43 10.41
C ALA A 66 8.90 -0.67 9.34
N SER A 67 7.79 -1.35 9.03
CA SER A 67 7.74 -2.36 7.95
C SER A 67 7.51 -1.63 6.63
N ASP A 68 8.59 -1.18 6.00
CA ASP A 68 8.52 -0.51 4.71
C ASP A 68 8.24 -1.50 3.57
N TRP A 69 6.94 -1.64 3.27
CA TRP A 69 6.43 -2.41 2.14
C TRP A 69 6.26 -1.57 0.86
N SER A 70 6.62 -0.29 0.88
CA SER A 70 6.51 0.60 -0.27
C SER A 70 7.74 0.52 -1.19
N ASN A 71 8.89 0.10 -0.64
CA ASN A 71 10.18 0.01 -1.34
C ASN A 71 10.65 -1.43 -1.57
N VAL A 72 9.73 -2.34 -1.91
CA VAL A 72 10.08 -3.75 -2.22
C VAL A 72 10.97 -3.78 -3.49
N PRO A 73 12.16 -4.39 -3.47
CA PRO A 73 13.02 -4.46 -4.64
C PRO A 73 12.37 -5.21 -5.81
N GLY A 74 12.46 -4.66 -7.02
CA GLY A 74 12.03 -5.33 -8.25
C GLY A 74 10.52 -5.26 -8.53
N ILE A 75 9.77 -4.39 -7.85
CA ILE A 75 8.34 -4.16 -8.12
C ILE A 75 8.08 -3.23 -9.30
N ASP A 76 9.08 -2.47 -9.72
CA ASP A 76 9.01 -1.61 -10.91
C ASP A 76 8.97 -2.51 -12.16
N PRO A 77 7.85 -2.53 -12.91
CA PRO A 77 7.72 -3.38 -14.09
C PRO A 77 8.67 -2.99 -15.24
N ASP A 78 9.14 -1.73 -15.25
CA ASP A 78 10.10 -1.23 -16.24
C ASP A 78 11.55 -1.33 -15.74
N GLY A 79 11.73 -1.64 -14.45
CA GLY A 79 13.02 -1.81 -13.80
C GLY A 79 13.65 -3.18 -14.03
N PRO A 80 14.96 -3.33 -13.75
CA PRO A 80 15.58 -4.64 -13.72
C PRO A 80 14.98 -5.49 -12.58
N PRO A 81 14.94 -6.83 -12.73
CA PRO A 81 14.55 -7.69 -11.62
C PRO A 81 15.56 -7.54 -10.47
N ALA A 82 15.05 -7.56 -9.23
CA ALA A 82 15.91 -7.50 -8.06
C ALA A 82 16.82 -8.73 -7.97
N SER A 83 18.07 -8.49 -7.58
CA SER A 83 19.00 -9.55 -7.20
C SER A 83 18.59 -10.19 -5.86
N ALA A 84 19.02 -11.43 -5.65
CA ALA A 84 18.81 -12.12 -4.37
C ALA A 84 19.45 -11.36 -3.18
N ALA A 85 20.55 -10.65 -3.42
CA ALA A 85 21.20 -9.84 -2.39
C ALA A 85 20.37 -8.61 -2.00
N GLU A 86 19.75 -7.94 -2.97
CA GLU A 86 18.84 -6.80 -2.71
C GLU A 86 17.60 -7.25 -1.96
N LEU A 87 16.97 -8.36 -2.38
CA LEU A 87 15.82 -8.94 -1.68
C LEU A 87 16.17 -9.34 -0.24
N ALA A 88 17.32 -9.98 -0.03
CA ALA A 88 17.77 -10.35 1.31
C ALA A 88 18.09 -9.14 2.19
N ALA A 89 18.69 -8.08 1.62
CA ALA A 89 18.98 -6.85 2.33
C ALA A 89 17.70 -6.13 2.77
N TRP A 90 16.69 -6.07 1.91
CA TRP A 90 15.37 -5.51 2.23
C TRP A 90 14.63 -6.34 3.28
N ALA A 91 14.64 -7.67 3.16
CA ALA A 91 13.87 -8.56 4.04
C ALA A 91 14.52 -8.80 5.42
N THR A 92 15.84 -8.63 5.55
CA THR A 92 16.57 -8.84 6.80
C THR A 92 16.08 -7.98 7.96
N PRO A 93 15.96 -6.63 7.84
CA PRO A 93 15.41 -5.84 8.93
C PRO A 93 14.00 -6.34 9.28
N LEU A 94 13.13 -6.53 8.26
CA LEU A 94 11.70 -6.86 8.41
C LEU A 94 11.40 -8.06 9.32
N GLN A 95 12.30 -9.04 9.46
CA GLN A 95 12.07 -10.17 10.37
C GLN A 95 11.83 -9.73 11.82
N THR A 96 12.55 -8.70 12.27
CA THR A 96 12.39 -8.17 13.62
C THR A 96 11.02 -7.50 13.76
N GLN A 97 10.61 -6.71 12.78
CA GLN A 97 9.29 -6.07 12.75
C GLN A 97 8.18 -7.12 12.74
N ILE A 98 8.26 -8.15 11.87
CA ILE A 98 7.24 -9.20 11.78
C ILE A 98 7.11 -9.98 13.10
N THR A 99 8.21 -10.23 13.80
CA THR A 99 8.19 -10.89 15.11
C THR A 99 7.47 -10.03 16.15
N ALA A 100 7.80 -8.73 16.20
CA ALA A 100 7.15 -7.78 17.11
C ALA A 100 5.66 -7.60 16.78
N LEU A 101 5.31 -7.50 15.50
CA LEU A 101 3.94 -7.49 15.00
C LEU A 101 3.17 -8.70 15.52
N ARG A 102 3.67 -9.92 15.26
CA ARG A 102 3.01 -11.17 15.66
C ARG A 102 2.73 -11.24 17.17
N ALA A 103 3.64 -10.70 17.98
CA ALA A 103 3.52 -10.73 19.44
C ALA A 103 2.52 -9.71 20.01
N GLY A 104 2.14 -8.68 19.24
CA GLY A 104 1.32 -7.57 19.72
C GLY A 104 0.00 -7.32 18.98
N VAL A 105 -0.20 -7.94 17.81
CA VAL A 105 -1.49 -7.91 17.11
C VAL A 105 -2.55 -8.78 17.81
N PRO A 106 -3.84 -8.47 17.66
CA PRO A 106 -4.95 -9.35 18.00
C PRO A 106 -4.84 -10.75 17.38
N ALA A 107 -5.41 -11.75 18.07
CA ALA A 107 -5.28 -13.17 17.71
C ALA A 107 -5.81 -13.49 16.29
N ASP A 108 -6.87 -12.82 15.86
CA ASP A 108 -7.48 -12.94 14.54
C ASP A 108 -6.56 -12.46 13.39
N LEU A 109 -5.60 -11.57 13.68
CA LEU A 109 -4.62 -11.08 12.70
C LEU A 109 -3.34 -11.91 12.64
N THR A 110 -3.11 -12.84 13.57
CA THR A 110 -1.88 -13.65 13.60
C THR A 110 -1.65 -14.41 12.30
N SER A 111 -2.70 -14.96 11.69
CA SER A 111 -2.64 -15.63 10.38
C SER A 111 -2.24 -14.69 9.24
N LYS A 112 -2.62 -13.41 9.30
CA LYS A 112 -2.19 -12.40 8.33
C LYS A 112 -0.72 -12.06 8.50
N VAL A 113 -0.25 -11.92 9.74
CA VAL A 113 1.18 -11.72 10.02
C VAL A 113 2.02 -12.93 9.58
N ASP A 114 1.50 -14.16 9.64
CA ASP A 114 2.20 -15.36 9.11
C ASP A 114 2.39 -15.34 7.58
N VAL A 115 1.43 -14.77 6.84
CA VAL A 115 1.59 -14.53 5.41
C VAL A 115 2.76 -13.57 5.16
N LEU A 116 2.80 -12.45 5.89
CA LEU A 116 3.90 -11.48 5.79
C LEU A 116 5.24 -12.13 6.15
N ALA A 117 5.28 -12.94 7.20
CA ALA A 117 6.47 -13.68 7.62
C ALA A 117 6.98 -14.62 6.53
N THR A 118 6.07 -15.31 5.84
CA THR A 118 6.41 -16.22 4.75
C THR A 118 7.02 -15.47 3.56
N VAL A 119 6.47 -14.31 3.20
CA VAL A 119 7.00 -13.45 2.13
C VAL A 119 8.38 -12.92 2.49
N VAL A 120 8.57 -12.40 3.71
CA VAL A 120 9.87 -11.92 4.20
C VAL A 120 10.90 -13.04 4.19
N GLN A 121 10.55 -14.25 4.64
CA GLN A 121 11.44 -15.39 4.61
C GLN A 121 11.81 -15.81 3.18
N GLY A 122 10.84 -15.82 2.27
CA GLY A 122 11.08 -16.10 0.85
C GLY A 122 12.04 -15.09 0.22
N ALA A 123 11.85 -13.80 0.48
CA ALA A 123 12.73 -12.74 -0.02
C ALA A 123 14.16 -12.86 0.52
N LYS A 124 14.35 -13.28 1.78
CA LYS A 124 15.69 -13.62 2.31
C LYS A 124 16.36 -14.77 1.59
N GLU A 125 15.59 -15.69 1.04
CA GLU A 125 16.07 -16.80 0.21
C GLU A 125 16.22 -16.39 -1.27
N GLY A 126 16.04 -15.10 -1.59
CA GLY A 126 16.15 -14.56 -2.94
C GLY A 126 14.91 -14.80 -3.82
N LYS A 127 13.77 -15.20 -3.24
CA LYS A 127 12.52 -15.35 -3.99
C LYS A 127 11.89 -13.97 -4.23
N PRO A 128 11.51 -13.64 -5.48
CA PRO A 128 10.79 -12.40 -5.76
C PRO A 128 9.49 -12.30 -4.96
N VAL A 129 9.14 -11.09 -4.55
CA VAL A 129 7.85 -10.77 -3.92
C VAL A 129 6.84 -10.50 -5.02
N SER A 130 5.72 -11.23 -5.05
CA SER A 130 4.63 -10.97 -5.99
C SER A 130 3.66 -9.95 -5.38
N THR A 131 3.57 -8.77 -5.99
CA THR A 131 2.59 -7.73 -5.61
C THR A 131 1.17 -8.05 -6.08
N GLU A 132 1.01 -9.05 -6.95
CA GLU A 132 -0.28 -9.57 -7.42
C GLU A 132 -0.83 -10.69 -6.50
N ASP A 133 -0.07 -11.12 -5.48
CA ASP A 133 -0.52 -12.12 -4.52
C ASP A 133 -1.63 -11.55 -3.63
N ALA A 134 -2.87 -11.98 -3.90
CA ALA A 134 -4.05 -11.55 -3.17
C ALA A 134 -3.97 -11.83 -1.65
N SER A 135 -3.23 -12.87 -1.23
CA SER A 135 -3.04 -13.19 0.18
C SER A 135 -2.12 -12.18 0.86
N LEU A 136 -1.05 -11.75 0.17
CA LEU A 136 -0.16 -10.69 0.62
C LEU A 136 -0.91 -9.37 0.73
N SER A 137 -1.64 -8.97 -0.32
CA SER A 137 -2.42 -7.73 -0.32
C SER A 137 -3.45 -7.72 0.81
N ALA A 138 -4.19 -8.83 1.01
CA ALA A 138 -5.16 -8.94 2.09
C ALA A 138 -4.51 -8.89 3.48
N ALA A 139 -3.31 -9.46 3.64
CA ALA A 139 -2.57 -9.41 4.89
C ALA A 139 -2.07 -8.00 5.21
N LEU A 140 -1.50 -7.30 4.23
CA LEU A 140 -1.06 -5.91 4.37
C LEU A 140 -2.24 -4.98 4.72
N THR A 141 -3.35 -5.09 3.99
CA THR A 141 -4.56 -4.30 4.27
C THR A 141 -5.08 -4.54 5.67
N ALA A 142 -5.14 -5.79 6.13
CA ALA A 142 -5.63 -6.12 7.47
C ALA A 142 -4.73 -5.59 8.58
N VAL A 143 -3.40 -5.74 8.45
CA VAL A 143 -2.43 -5.26 9.45
C VAL A 143 -2.38 -3.73 9.47
N ASN A 144 -2.37 -3.07 8.30
CA ASN A 144 -2.37 -1.61 8.22
C ASN A 144 -3.70 -1.01 8.69
N GLY A 145 -4.84 -1.66 8.41
CA GLY A 145 -6.15 -1.26 8.93
C GLY A 145 -6.23 -1.37 10.45
N TRP A 146 -5.69 -2.45 11.03
CA TRP A 146 -5.55 -2.55 12.48
C TRP A 146 -4.66 -1.45 13.06
N ALA A 147 -3.52 -1.18 12.43
CA ALA A 147 -2.60 -0.15 12.89
C ALA A 147 -3.25 1.24 12.83
N HIS A 148 -4.01 1.53 11.78
CA HIS A 148 -4.82 2.72 11.65
C HIS A 148 -5.79 2.88 12.85
N ASP A 149 -6.53 1.83 13.18
CA ASP A 149 -7.57 1.89 14.21
C ASP A 149 -7.03 1.82 15.65
N SER A 150 -5.85 1.23 15.86
CA SER A 150 -5.37 0.83 17.20
C SER A 150 -4.12 1.56 17.68
N CYS A 151 -3.31 2.13 16.78
CA CYS A 151 -1.99 2.65 17.16
C CYS A 151 -1.96 4.12 17.57
N GLY A 152 -3.10 4.83 17.48
CA GLY A 152 -3.23 6.23 17.91
C GLY A 152 -2.41 7.21 17.07
N TYR A 153 -2.10 6.85 15.83
CA TYR A 153 -1.40 7.72 14.88
C TYR A 153 -2.32 8.83 14.39
N THR A 154 -1.72 9.93 13.92
CA THR A 154 -2.45 10.93 13.15
C THR A 154 -3.07 10.25 11.93
N THR A 155 -4.33 10.52 11.61
CA THR A 155 -4.99 9.89 10.47
C THR A 155 -5.01 10.82 9.25
N LEU A 156 -4.84 10.22 8.07
CA LEU A 156 -5.05 10.84 6.77
C LEU A 156 -6.08 10.00 6.00
N ASP A 157 -7.34 10.32 6.23
CA ASP A 157 -8.47 9.60 5.63
C ASP A 157 -8.89 10.30 4.34
N VAL A 158 -8.56 9.69 3.21
CA VAL A 158 -8.82 10.25 1.89
C VAL A 158 -9.92 9.47 1.21
N THR A 159 -10.90 10.20 0.67
CA THR A 159 -11.99 9.61 -0.10
C THR A 159 -11.96 10.13 -1.53
N ASN A 160 -11.91 9.23 -2.50
CA ASN A 160 -12.23 9.59 -3.88
C ASN A 160 -13.75 9.67 -4.07
N SER A 161 -14.24 10.88 -4.33
CA SER A 161 -15.67 11.19 -4.53
C SER A 161 -16.09 10.96 -5.98
N ALA A 162 -16.22 9.68 -6.36
CA ALA A 162 -16.62 9.23 -7.70
C ALA A 162 -15.82 9.88 -8.84
N GLY A 163 -14.51 10.00 -8.67
CA GLY A 163 -13.57 10.44 -9.71
C GLY A 163 -13.50 11.96 -9.89
N THR A 164 -14.05 12.75 -8.96
CA THR A 164 -14.11 14.22 -9.09
C THR A 164 -13.19 14.98 -8.14
N ALA A 165 -12.93 14.45 -6.94
CA ALA A 165 -12.12 15.09 -5.91
C ALA A 165 -11.55 14.06 -4.93
N LEU A 166 -10.48 14.47 -4.24
CA LEU A 166 -9.94 13.80 -3.06
C LEU A 166 -10.38 14.55 -1.80
N ASP A 167 -11.43 14.07 -1.15
CA ASP A 167 -11.93 14.63 0.10
C ASP A 167 -11.11 14.11 1.29
N GLY A 168 -11.09 14.89 2.38
CA GLY A 168 -10.41 14.51 3.63
C GLY A 168 -8.92 14.86 3.69
N VAL A 169 -8.36 15.47 2.65
CA VAL A 169 -6.98 15.98 2.64
C VAL A 169 -6.92 17.32 3.37
N PRO A 170 -6.26 17.43 4.54
CA PRO A 170 -6.19 18.68 5.28
C PRO A 170 -5.19 19.65 4.63
N ALA A 171 -5.19 20.92 5.04
CA ALA A 171 -4.16 21.86 4.61
C ALA A 171 -2.81 21.61 5.30
N THR A 172 -2.84 21.10 6.53
CA THR A 172 -1.65 20.83 7.35
C THR A 172 -1.78 19.54 8.16
N LEU A 173 -0.64 18.88 8.44
CA LEU A 173 -0.51 17.78 9.39
C LEU A 173 0.73 17.98 10.29
N PRO A 174 0.73 17.48 11.54
CA PRO A 174 1.94 17.45 12.34
C PRO A 174 2.95 16.44 11.79
N ALA A 175 4.25 16.72 11.96
CA ALA A 175 5.29 15.72 11.74
C ALA A 175 5.12 14.50 12.68
N GLY A 176 5.52 13.31 12.21
CA GLY A 176 5.46 12.05 12.95
C GLY A 176 4.67 10.95 12.24
N PRO A 177 4.33 9.86 12.98
CA PRO A 177 3.57 8.75 12.43
C PRO A 177 2.19 9.16 11.92
N VAL A 178 1.87 8.72 10.70
CA VAL A 178 0.55 8.86 10.09
C VAL A 178 0.03 7.49 9.64
N ALA A 179 -1.26 7.25 9.87
CA ALA A 179 -1.99 6.15 9.26
C ALA A 179 -2.94 6.70 8.20
N MET A 180 -2.82 6.19 6.99
CA MET A 180 -3.60 6.62 5.84
C MET A 180 -4.69 5.59 5.55
N LYS A 181 -5.89 6.06 5.28
CA LYS A 181 -7.01 5.26 4.76
C LYS A 181 -7.44 5.85 3.42
N PHE A 182 -7.62 5.00 2.42
CA PHE A 182 -8.12 5.39 1.11
C PHE A 182 -9.40 4.63 0.76
N ALA A 183 -10.47 5.37 0.49
CA ALA A 183 -11.76 4.80 0.11
C ALA A 183 -12.25 5.37 -1.23
N ASN A 184 -12.92 4.52 -2.01
CA ASN A 184 -13.68 4.93 -3.18
C ASN A 184 -15.16 5.03 -2.83
N THR A 185 -15.83 6.05 -3.35
CA THR A 185 -17.30 6.13 -3.32
C THR A 185 -17.87 5.97 -4.72
N GLY A 186 -19.12 5.49 -4.78
CA GLY A 186 -19.78 5.14 -6.03
C GLY A 186 -19.46 3.72 -6.49
N THR A 187 -20.18 3.28 -7.53
CA THR A 187 -20.12 1.90 -8.02
C THR A 187 -19.52 1.79 -9.42
N ASP A 188 -19.12 2.90 -10.03
CA ASP A 188 -18.57 2.95 -11.39
C ASP A 188 -17.04 2.74 -11.33
N PRO A 189 -16.51 1.60 -11.81
CA PRO A 189 -15.08 1.32 -11.77
C PRO A 189 -14.26 2.32 -12.60
N ALA A 190 -14.85 2.95 -13.62
CA ALA A 190 -14.17 3.98 -14.42
C ALA A 190 -13.91 5.28 -13.64
N LYS A 191 -14.57 5.42 -12.48
CA LYS A 191 -14.46 6.57 -11.58
C LYS A 191 -13.76 6.23 -10.25
N ALA A 192 -13.41 4.98 -10.03
CA ALA A 192 -12.64 4.56 -8.87
C ALA A 192 -11.18 5.02 -9.02
N GLY A 193 -10.59 5.47 -7.92
CA GLY A 193 -9.17 5.74 -7.80
C GLY A 193 -8.46 4.42 -7.65
N PHE A 194 -7.48 4.18 -8.49
CA PHE A 194 -6.78 2.91 -8.59
C PHE A 194 -5.86 2.67 -7.40
N ILE A 195 -5.15 3.70 -6.97
CA ILE A 195 -4.15 3.67 -5.90
C ILE A 195 -3.98 5.08 -5.36
N LEU A 196 -3.85 5.24 -4.04
CA LEU A 196 -3.47 6.51 -3.43
C LEU A 196 -1.96 6.51 -3.15
N LEU A 197 -1.27 7.47 -3.74
CA LEU A 197 0.15 7.72 -3.54
C LEU A 197 0.29 8.92 -2.61
N LEU A 198 1.10 8.79 -1.56
CA LEU A 198 1.54 9.90 -0.72
C LEU A 198 3.01 10.20 -1.02
N GLY A 199 3.27 11.34 -1.64
CA GLY A 199 4.60 11.78 -2.01
C GLY A 199 5.08 12.97 -1.19
N LYS A 200 6.30 12.90 -0.63
CA LYS A 200 7.01 14.06 -0.08
C LYS A 200 7.71 14.79 -1.23
N VAL A 201 7.34 16.04 -1.49
CA VAL A 201 7.97 16.85 -2.54
C VAL A 201 9.43 17.09 -2.19
N ARG A 202 10.33 16.78 -3.14
CA ARG A 202 11.78 16.93 -2.97
C ARG A 202 12.17 18.40 -2.85
N ASP A 203 13.25 18.67 -2.12
CA ASP A 203 13.78 20.02 -1.98
C ASP A 203 14.11 20.64 -3.35
N GLY A 204 13.74 21.90 -3.53
CA GLY A 204 13.95 22.65 -4.77
C GLY A 204 12.92 22.39 -5.88
N GLN A 205 12.06 21.37 -5.77
CA GLN A 205 10.95 21.17 -6.71
C GLN A 205 9.88 22.25 -6.50
N THR A 206 9.30 22.78 -7.57
CA THR A 206 8.27 23.85 -7.48
C THR A 206 6.90 23.42 -7.96
N ALA A 207 6.80 22.26 -8.61
CA ALA A 207 5.53 21.69 -9.06
C ALA A 207 4.57 21.46 -7.88
N THR A 208 3.29 21.68 -8.14
CA THR A 208 2.20 21.62 -7.17
C THR A 208 1.29 20.43 -7.42
N ALA A 209 0.38 20.13 -6.48
CA ALA A 209 -0.68 19.15 -6.71
C ALA A 209 -1.54 19.50 -7.95
N ALA A 210 -1.78 20.80 -8.21
CA ALA A 210 -2.49 21.24 -9.40
C ALA A 210 -1.73 20.92 -10.70
N ASP A 211 -0.39 20.98 -10.68
CA ASP A 211 0.43 20.59 -11.83
C ASP A 211 0.37 19.07 -12.08
N VAL A 212 0.37 18.26 -11.01
CA VAL A 212 0.18 16.81 -11.09
C VAL A 212 -1.20 16.45 -11.66
N GLN A 213 -2.26 17.05 -11.11
CA GLN A 213 -3.64 16.85 -11.59
C GLN A 213 -3.81 17.29 -13.06
N ALA A 214 -3.16 18.38 -13.48
CA ALA A 214 -3.15 18.85 -14.86
C ALA A 214 -2.21 18.06 -15.78
N ARG A 215 -1.53 17.01 -15.29
CA ARG A 215 -0.53 16.21 -16.02
C ARG A 215 0.63 17.04 -16.58
N LYS A 216 0.99 18.13 -15.89
CA LYS A 216 2.16 18.97 -16.22
C LYS A 216 3.44 18.51 -15.53
N ALA A 217 3.29 17.72 -14.46
CA ALA A 217 4.37 17.03 -13.76
C ALA A 217 3.89 15.64 -13.35
N ASN A 218 4.77 14.64 -13.36
CA ASN A 218 4.49 13.36 -12.72
C ASN A 218 4.90 13.42 -11.26
N LEU A 219 4.18 12.71 -10.38
CA LEU A 219 4.44 12.77 -8.94
C LEU A 219 5.82 12.20 -8.60
N GLU A 220 6.15 11.05 -9.17
CA GLU A 220 7.40 10.32 -9.00
C GLU A 220 8.65 11.11 -9.44
N ASP A 221 8.50 12.04 -10.38
CA ASP A 221 9.58 12.92 -10.85
C ASP A 221 9.91 14.01 -9.81
N ILE A 222 8.93 14.43 -9.01
CA ILE A 222 9.04 15.59 -8.12
C ILE A 222 9.01 15.23 -6.63
N ALA A 223 8.59 14.01 -6.29
CA ALA A 223 8.37 13.59 -4.92
C ALA A 223 8.92 12.17 -4.65
N ASP A 224 9.31 11.94 -3.41
CA ASP A 224 9.60 10.61 -2.90
C ASP A 224 8.30 9.99 -2.39
N ILE A 225 7.90 8.83 -2.92
CA ILE A 225 6.70 8.12 -2.46
C ILE A 225 7.01 7.51 -1.10
N VAL A 226 6.29 7.96 -0.07
CA VAL A 226 6.52 7.54 1.32
C VAL A 226 5.43 6.62 1.86
N ALA A 227 4.27 6.56 1.21
CA ALA A 227 3.24 5.57 1.48
C ALA A 227 2.33 5.36 0.25
N VAL A 228 1.70 4.19 0.24
CA VAL A 228 0.78 3.74 -0.81
C VAL A 228 -0.42 3.07 -0.14
N ALA A 229 -1.62 3.30 -0.67
CA ALA A 229 -2.82 2.54 -0.32
C ALA A 229 -3.58 2.17 -1.59
N GLN A 230 -3.60 0.88 -1.93
CA GLN A 230 -4.25 0.35 -3.13
C GLN A 230 -5.50 -0.47 -2.77
N PRO A 231 -6.72 -0.03 -3.14
CA PRO A 231 -7.94 -0.78 -2.89
C PRO A 231 -7.96 -2.10 -3.66
N THR A 232 -8.40 -3.16 -2.99
CA THR A 232 -8.64 -4.47 -3.61
C THR A 232 -10.15 -4.76 -3.57
N GLY A 233 -10.87 -4.16 -4.53
CA GLY A 233 -12.33 -4.21 -4.58
C GLY A 233 -13.00 -3.04 -3.89
N SER A 234 -14.08 -3.29 -3.15
CA SER A 234 -14.90 -2.27 -2.49
C SER A 234 -14.36 -1.81 -1.14
N ASP A 235 -13.46 -2.57 -0.54
CA ASP A 235 -12.93 -2.28 0.78
C ASP A 235 -11.89 -1.15 0.73
N PRO A 236 -11.78 -0.33 1.79
CA PRO A 236 -10.74 0.69 1.87
C PRO A 236 -9.35 0.05 1.91
N ALA A 237 -8.37 0.80 1.41
CA ALA A 237 -6.97 0.48 1.53
C ALA A 237 -6.29 1.31 2.61
N TYR A 238 -5.16 0.82 3.12
CA TYR A 238 -4.45 1.43 4.23
C TYR A 238 -2.94 1.48 3.97
N GLY A 239 -2.32 2.57 4.41
CA GLY A 239 -0.87 2.77 4.37
C GLY A 239 -0.37 3.42 5.64
N LEU A 240 0.92 3.26 5.94
CA LEU A 240 1.58 3.85 7.11
C LEU A 240 2.81 4.63 6.64
N ALA A 241 3.08 5.78 7.24
CA ALA A 241 4.30 6.56 6.98
C ALA A 241 4.73 7.35 8.22
N THR A 242 6.00 7.73 8.26
CA THR A 242 6.48 8.79 9.16
C THR A 242 6.67 10.07 8.37
N LEU A 243 5.90 11.10 8.68
CA LEU A 243 6.00 12.40 8.03
C LEU A 243 7.11 13.23 8.66
N SER A 244 8.01 13.73 7.83
CA SER A 244 8.96 14.79 8.19
C SER A 244 8.43 16.14 7.67
N PRO A 245 8.85 17.29 8.26
CA PRO A 245 8.43 18.60 7.80
C PRO A 245 8.66 18.81 6.29
N GLY A 246 7.74 19.53 5.65
CA GLY A 246 7.78 19.85 4.22
C GLY A 246 6.46 19.67 3.49
N ARG A 247 6.52 19.76 2.16
CA ARG A 247 5.35 19.67 1.27
C ARG A 247 5.03 18.25 0.87
N TYR A 248 3.76 17.90 0.90
CA TYR A 248 3.27 16.60 0.48
C TYR A 248 2.16 16.74 -0.56
N ILE A 249 2.09 15.77 -1.46
CA ILE A 249 1.02 15.62 -2.43
C ILE A 249 0.45 14.21 -2.26
N VAL A 250 -0.88 14.13 -2.15
CA VAL A 250 -1.61 12.88 -2.39
C VAL A 250 -2.13 12.88 -3.81
N SER A 251 -2.02 11.74 -4.48
CA SER A 251 -2.46 11.58 -5.87
C SER A 251 -3.08 10.22 -6.11
N THR A 252 -4.10 10.17 -6.97
CA THR A 252 -4.68 8.91 -7.45
C THR A 252 -5.01 8.99 -8.94
N PRO A 253 -4.53 8.04 -9.76
CA PRO A 253 -5.08 7.79 -11.09
C PRO A 253 -6.51 7.27 -10.98
N VAL A 254 -7.42 7.78 -11.82
CA VAL A 254 -8.83 7.39 -11.83
C VAL A 254 -9.14 6.49 -13.03
N GLY A 255 -9.86 5.40 -12.76
CA GLY A 255 -10.20 4.35 -13.71
C GLY A 255 -9.24 3.16 -13.63
N PRO A 256 -9.52 2.09 -14.38
CA PRO A 256 -8.66 0.92 -14.42
C PRO A 256 -7.43 1.14 -15.31
N PRO A 257 -6.30 0.46 -15.04
CA PRO A 257 -5.19 0.38 -15.99
C PRO A 257 -5.60 -0.33 -17.30
N PRO A 258 -4.86 -0.14 -18.41
CA PRO A 258 -3.66 0.70 -18.52
C PRO A 258 -3.96 2.18 -18.80
N GLU A 259 -5.21 2.54 -19.12
CA GLU A 259 -5.59 3.89 -19.52
C GLU A 259 -6.43 4.58 -18.45
N PHE A 260 -5.76 5.35 -17.58
CA PHE A 260 -6.43 6.16 -16.58
C PHE A 260 -7.11 7.39 -17.20
N ALA A 261 -8.38 7.59 -16.85
CA ALA A 261 -9.22 8.68 -17.37
C ALA A 261 -8.73 10.05 -16.90
N SER A 262 -8.30 10.15 -15.65
CA SER A 262 -7.81 11.40 -15.04
C SER A 262 -6.80 11.09 -13.92
N ILE A 263 -6.20 12.14 -13.37
CA ILE A 263 -5.46 12.11 -12.11
C ILE A 263 -6.14 13.10 -11.18
N LEU A 264 -6.39 12.70 -9.94
CA LEU A 264 -6.77 13.62 -8.87
C LEU A 264 -5.57 13.84 -7.97
N ALA A 265 -5.32 15.07 -7.56
CA ALA A 265 -4.25 15.37 -6.62
C ALA A 265 -4.62 16.50 -5.67
N SER A 266 -4.12 16.40 -4.44
CA SER A 266 -4.28 17.44 -3.42
C SER A 266 -2.97 17.57 -2.63
N GLY A 267 -2.68 18.77 -2.13
CA GLY A 267 -1.42 19.08 -1.44
C GLY A 267 -1.64 19.59 -0.03
N PHE A 268 -0.68 19.32 0.85
CA PHE A 268 -0.68 19.77 2.24
C PHE A 268 0.74 20.00 2.76
N GLU A 269 0.86 20.71 3.87
CA GLU A 269 2.13 20.98 4.55
C GLU A 269 2.27 20.14 5.82
N VAL A 270 3.49 19.74 6.14
CA VAL A 270 3.84 19.11 7.43
C VAL A 270 4.72 20.07 8.24
N SER A 271 4.30 20.34 9.47
CA SER A 271 4.96 21.24 10.42
C SER A 271 5.35 20.56 11.72
#